data_AF-A0A7T7I721-F1
#
_entry.id   AF-A0A7T7I721-F1
#
_cell.length_a   1.000
_cell.length_b   1.000
_cell.length_c   1.000
_cell.angle_alpha   90.00
_cell.angle_beta   90.00
_cell.angle_gamma   90.00
#
_symmetry.space_group_name_H-M   'P 1'
#
loop_
_entity.id
_entity.type
_entity.pdbx_description
1 polymer ?
#
loop_
_entity_poly.entity_id
_entity_poly.type
_entity_poly.pdbx_seq_one_letter_code
_entity_poly.pdbx_strand_id
1 'polypeptide(L)'
;MTTTQDTDVHTIDEEDAPSLGALLLASAANPRHKAAVRALVDEEFLLSLERVRTALVVKTPEGRMGCDWERFGKRLYTLGLNESDRAFLDLVLSLAGPHQTSLARVLEIDDRRLAIVLRATVQLSGCDTLAIGTRT
;
A
#
# COMPACT_ATOMS: atom_id res chain seq x y z
N MET A 1 19.99 -41.04 -40.06
CA MET A 1 19.05 -39.95 -39.72
C MET A 1 18.43 -40.32 -38.39
N THR A 2 18.83 -39.64 -37.32
CA THR A 2 18.28 -39.84 -35.98
C THR A 2 18.03 -38.45 -35.41
N THR A 3 16.77 -38.04 -35.42
CA THR A 3 16.32 -36.79 -34.82
C THR A 3 16.16 -37.03 -33.33
N THR A 4 17.10 -36.53 -32.52
CA THR A 4 16.90 -36.42 -31.07
C THR A 4 16.13 -35.13 -30.83
N GLN A 5 14.90 -35.29 -30.37
CA GLN A 5 13.96 -34.24 -30.00
C GLN A 5 14.50 -33.54 -28.74
N ASP A 6 14.83 -32.26 -28.88
CA ASP A 6 15.21 -31.38 -27.79
C ASP A 6 13.94 -31.12 -26.96
N THR A 7 13.93 -31.61 -25.72
CA THR A 7 12.84 -31.35 -24.78
C THR A 7 13.05 -29.93 -24.27
N ASP A 8 12.34 -29.00 -24.88
CA ASP A 8 12.18 -27.62 -24.42
C ASP A 8 11.56 -27.65 -23.01
N VAL A 9 12.41 -27.43 -22.01
CA VAL A 9 11.98 -27.28 -20.62
C VAL A 9 11.33 -25.91 -20.54
N HIS A 10 10.01 -25.90 -20.65
CA HIS A 10 9.20 -24.72 -20.42
C HIS A 10 9.33 -24.32 -18.95
N THR A 11 10.29 -23.42 -18.67
CA THR A 11 10.37 -22.68 -17.41
C THR A 11 9.09 -21.85 -17.33
N ILE A 12 8.16 -22.26 -16.48
CA ILE A 12 7.00 -21.43 -16.13
C ILE A 12 7.60 -20.28 -15.30
N ASP A 13 7.63 -19.08 -15.88
CA ASP A 13 8.07 -17.88 -15.21
C ASP A 13 7.23 -17.67 -13.93
N GLU A 14 7.87 -17.77 -12.76
CA GLU A 14 7.29 -17.35 -11.47
C GLU A 14 7.01 -15.83 -11.42
N GLU A 15 7.36 -15.08 -12.48
CA GLU A 15 7.12 -13.63 -12.62
C GLU A 15 5.65 -13.24 -12.88
N ASP A 16 4.77 -14.18 -13.23
CA ASP A 16 3.36 -13.87 -13.55
C ASP A 16 2.43 -13.81 -12.32
N ALA A 17 2.94 -14.04 -11.10
CA ALA A 17 2.12 -13.94 -9.89
C ALA A 17 1.83 -12.47 -9.54
N PRO A 18 0.55 -12.06 -9.40
CA PRO A 18 0.20 -10.68 -9.08
C PRO A 18 0.78 -10.27 -7.72
N SER A 19 1.43 -9.11 -7.67
CA SER A 19 2.00 -8.59 -6.42
C SER A 19 0.92 -8.39 -5.36
N LEU A 20 1.32 -8.46 -4.08
CA LEU A 20 0.41 -8.19 -2.96
C LEU A 20 -0.29 -6.82 -3.13
N GLY A 21 0.45 -5.79 -3.58
CA GLY A 21 -0.11 -4.47 -3.86
C GLY A 21 -1.21 -4.50 -4.91
N ALA A 22 -1.01 -5.23 -6.01
CA ALA A 22 -2.01 -5.39 -7.06
C ALA A 22 -3.27 -6.11 -6.55
N LEU A 23 -3.09 -7.16 -5.73
CA LEU A 23 -4.20 -7.87 -5.11
C LEU A 23 -5.01 -6.98 -4.15
N LEU A 24 -4.33 -6.18 -3.33
CA LEU A 24 -4.99 -5.26 -2.39
C LEU A 24 -5.72 -4.12 -3.12
N LEU A 25 -5.15 -3.61 -4.22
CA LEU A 25 -5.80 -2.59 -5.05
C LEU A 25 -7.06 -3.14 -5.73
N ALA A 26 -7.01 -4.38 -6.23
CA ALA A 26 -8.16 -5.03 -6.87
C ALA A 26 -9.32 -5.28 -5.88
N SER A 27 -9.00 -5.50 -4.60
CA SER A 27 -9.99 -5.75 -3.54
C SER A 27 -10.42 -4.50 -2.77
N ALA A 28 -9.92 -3.31 -3.12
CA ALA A 28 -10.25 -2.08 -2.42
C ALA A 28 -11.73 -1.70 -2.61
N ALA A 29 -12.48 -1.68 -1.50
CA ALA A 29 -13.94 -1.54 -1.53
C ALA A 29 -14.47 -0.17 -1.97
N ASN A 30 -13.67 0.90 -1.84
CA ASN A 30 -14.10 2.28 -2.12
C ASN A 30 -12.89 3.17 -2.48
N PRO A 31 -13.10 4.41 -2.99
CA PRO A 31 -12.01 5.31 -3.37
C PRO A 31 -11.02 5.62 -2.25
N ARG A 32 -11.49 5.71 -1.00
CA ARG A 32 -10.65 5.96 0.18
C ARG A 32 -9.67 4.82 0.41
N HIS A 33 -10.17 3.58 0.39
CA HIS A 33 -9.34 2.38 0.52
C HIS A 33 -8.37 2.29 -0.65
N LYS A 34 -8.80 2.59 -1.87
CA LYS A 34 -7.93 2.54 -3.05
C LYS A 34 -6.77 3.54 -2.94
N ALA A 35 -7.03 4.77 -2.50
CA ALA A 35 -6.00 5.78 -2.25
C ALA A 35 -5.03 5.35 -1.13
N ALA A 36 -5.55 4.80 -0.03
CA ALA A 36 -4.74 4.30 1.08
C ALA A 36 -3.84 3.12 0.67
N VAL A 37 -4.37 2.14 -0.08
CA VAL A 37 -3.56 1.04 -0.62
C VAL A 37 -2.52 1.57 -1.59
N ARG A 38 -2.89 2.49 -2.49
CA ARG A 38 -1.93 3.11 -3.44
C ARG A 38 -0.77 3.74 -2.70
N ALA A 39 -1.03 4.50 -1.63
CA ALA A 39 0.00 5.11 -0.82
C ALA A 39 0.97 4.08 -0.20
N LEU A 40 0.45 2.95 0.30
CA LEU A 40 1.28 1.86 0.82
C LEU A 40 2.11 1.17 -0.26
N VAL A 41 1.53 0.97 -1.44
CA VAL A 41 2.22 0.37 -2.58
C VAL A 41 3.33 1.28 -3.09
N ASP A 42 3.05 2.58 -3.24
CA ASP A 42 4.02 3.58 -3.69
C ASP A 42 5.16 3.79 -2.65
N GLU A 43 4.90 3.53 -1.36
CA GLU A 43 5.92 3.63 -0.31
C GLU A 43 6.85 2.40 -0.25
N GLU A 44 6.33 1.23 -0.64
CA GLU A 44 7.00 -0.07 -0.80
C GLU A 44 7.50 -0.73 0.50
N PHE A 45 8.26 -0.01 1.32
CA PHE A 45 8.97 -0.55 2.48
C PHE A 45 8.03 -1.09 3.56
N LEU A 46 6.97 -0.37 3.90
CA LEU A 46 6.08 -0.77 5.00
C LEU A 46 5.32 -2.06 4.68
N LEU A 47 4.98 -2.31 3.41
CA LEU A 47 4.37 -3.59 2.99
C LEU A 47 5.38 -4.75 2.94
N SER A 48 6.68 -4.47 2.89
CA SER A 48 7.70 -5.52 3.00
C SER A 48 7.84 -6.05 4.43
N LEU A 49 7.43 -5.26 5.43
CA LEU A 49 7.48 -5.64 6.84
C LEU A 49 6.38 -6.64 7.20
N GLU A 50 6.76 -7.84 7.65
CA GLU A 50 5.83 -8.89 8.05
C GLU A 50 4.83 -8.44 9.13
N ARG A 51 5.30 -7.72 10.16
CA ARG A 51 4.46 -7.18 11.23
C ARG A 51 3.35 -6.25 10.73
N VAL A 52 3.61 -5.48 9.67
CA VAL A 52 2.62 -4.60 9.04
C VAL A 52 1.62 -5.45 8.24
N ARG A 53 2.12 -6.40 7.43
CA ARG A 53 1.25 -7.32 6.68
C ARG A 53 0.31 -8.12 7.58
N THR A 54 0.82 -8.69 8.67
CA THR A 54 0.03 -9.48 9.63
C THR A 54 -1.01 -8.64 10.38
N ALA A 55 -0.77 -7.33 10.52
CA ALA A 55 -1.70 -6.43 11.17
C ALA A 55 -2.79 -5.91 10.22
N LEU A 56 -2.45 -5.69 8.95
CA LEU A 56 -3.32 -5.05 7.95
C LEU A 56 -4.03 -6.04 7.01
N VAL A 57 -3.30 -7.04 6.50
CA VAL A 57 -3.78 -7.89 5.41
C VAL A 57 -4.64 -9.01 5.98
N VAL A 58 -5.80 -9.20 5.37
CA VAL A 58 -6.73 -10.29 5.66
C VAL A 58 -7.08 -11.02 4.37
N LYS A 59 -7.35 -12.32 4.49
CA LYS A 59 -7.92 -13.11 3.41
C LYS A 59 -9.42 -13.21 3.63
N THR A 60 -10.22 -12.76 2.66
CA THR A 60 -11.68 -12.86 2.73
C THR A 60 -12.11 -14.32 2.62
N PRO A 61 -13.36 -14.67 3.01
CA PRO A 61 -13.89 -16.02 2.83
C PRO A 61 -13.82 -16.53 1.39
N GLU A 62 -13.91 -15.63 0.40
CA GLU A 62 -13.79 -15.90 -1.03
C GLU A 62 -12.34 -16.05 -1.50
N GLY A 63 -11.38 -16.00 -0.57
CA GLY A 63 -9.96 -16.19 -0.84
C GLY A 63 -9.22 -14.95 -1.36
N ARG A 64 -9.86 -13.78 -1.43
CA ARG A 64 -9.25 -12.53 -1.89
C ARG A 64 -8.43 -11.89 -0.78
N MET A 65 -7.31 -11.27 -1.12
CA MET A 65 -6.54 -10.45 -0.17
C MET A 65 -7.18 -9.06 -0.05
N GLY A 66 -7.35 -8.57 1.17
CA GLY A 66 -7.87 -7.23 1.46
C GLY A 66 -7.21 -6.60 2.68
N CYS A 67 -7.65 -5.40 3.02
CA CYS A 67 -7.15 -4.64 4.18
C CYS A 67 -8.22 -4.56 5.27
N ASP A 68 -7.86 -4.90 6.50
CA ASP A 68 -8.64 -4.63 7.71
C ASP A 68 -8.10 -3.37 8.40
N TRP A 69 -8.61 -2.21 7.95
CA TRP A 69 -8.16 -0.90 8.40
C TRP A 69 -8.48 -0.62 9.88
N GLU A 70 -9.61 -1.12 10.38
CA GLU A 70 -9.99 -0.94 11.79
C GLU A 70 -9.06 -1.72 12.72
N ARG A 71 -8.80 -2.99 12.39
CA ARG A 71 -7.84 -3.81 13.12
C ARG A 71 -6.44 -3.21 13.06
N PHE A 72 -6.04 -2.70 11.90
CA PHE A 72 -4.74 -2.08 11.72
C PHE A 72 -4.58 -0.84 12.60
N GLY A 73 -5.58 0.05 12.63
CA GLY A 73 -5.58 1.23 13.50
C GLY A 73 -5.46 0.90 14.99
N LYS A 74 -6.13 -0.17 15.45
CA LYS A 74 -6.03 -0.65 16.85
C LYS A 74 -4.65 -1.20 17.21
N ARG A 75 -3.87 -1.66 16.22
CA ARG A 75 -2.56 -2.30 16.43
C ARG A 75 -1.38 -1.39 16.12
N LEU A 76 -1.58 -0.26 15.45
CA LEU A 76 -0.51 0.58 14.93
C LEU A 76 0.60 0.87 15.96
N TYR A 77 0.22 1.22 17.19
CA TYR A 77 1.15 1.59 18.25
C TYR A 77 1.91 0.40 18.87
N THR A 78 1.49 -0.84 18.61
CA THR A 78 2.16 -2.06 19.10
C THR A 78 3.10 -2.70 18.09
N LEU A 79 3.20 -2.14 16.87
CA LEU A 79 4.01 -2.71 15.78
C LEU A 79 5.52 -2.46 15.91
N GLY A 80 5.98 -1.70 16.92
CA GLY A 80 7.41 -1.40 17.08
C GLY A 80 8.00 -0.62 15.91
N LEU A 81 7.20 0.26 15.30
CA LEU A 81 7.62 1.17 14.23
C LEU A 81 8.33 2.39 14.82
N ASN A 82 9.25 2.97 14.05
CA ASN A 82 9.81 4.27 14.37
C ASN A 82 8.73 5.36 14.20
N GLU A 83 9.06 6.59 14.62
CA GLU A 83 8.12 7.70 14.58
C GLU A 83 7.68 8.09 13.16
N SER A 84 8.62 8.13 12.21
CA SER A 84 8.34 8.48 10.81
C SER A 84 7.43 7.46 10.12
N ASP A 85 7.72 6.17 10.29
CA ASP A 85 6.90 5.06 9.78
C ASP A 85 5.49 5.12 10.34
N ARG A 86 5.38 5.38 11.65
CA ARG A 86 4.08 5.50 12.32
C ARG A 86 3.31 6.72 11.82
N ALA A 87 3.96 7.87 11.68
CA ALA A 87 3.34 9.09 11.20
C ALA A 87 2.78 8.94 9.78
N PHE A 88 3.53 8.28 8.89
CA PHE A 88 3.04 7.94 7.55
C PHE A 88 1.81 7.04 7.61
N LEU A 89 1.83 5.98 8.42
CA LEU A 89 0.69 5.07 8.56
C LEU A 89 -0.53 5.69 9.22
N ASP A 90 -0.34 6.60 10.18
CA ASP A 90 -1.43 7.42 10.76
C ASP A 90 -2.14 8.22 9.66
N LEU A 91 -1.38 8.83 8.75
CA LEU A 91 -1.92 9.57 7.59
C LEU A 91 -2.66 8.63 6.64
N VAL A 92 -2.07 7.48 6.29
CA VAL A 92 -2.72 6.46 5.43
C VAL A 92 -4.02 5.93 6.06
N LEU A 93 -4.03 5.65 7.35
CA LEU A 93 -5.22 5.25 8.09
C LEU A 93 -6.30 6.34 8.08
N SER A 94 -5.89 7.60 8.11
CA SER A 94 -6.82 8.72 7.98
C SER A 94 -7.41 8.83 6.59
N LEU A 95 -6.64 8.55 5.54
CA LEU A 95 -7.16 8.43 4.17
C LEU A 95 -8.18 7.28 4.07
N ALA A 96 -7.92 6.14 4.70
CA ALA A 96 -8.81 4.97 4.67
C ALA A 96 -10.15 5.21 5.40
N GLY A 97 -10.19 6.12 6.39
CA GLY A 97 -11.41 6.58 7.05
C GLY A 97 -11.68 6.15 8.50
N PRO A 98 -11.16 5.03 9.06
CA PRO A 98 -11.47 4.66 10.45
C PRO A 98 -10.65 5.45 11.49
N HIS A 99 -9.73 6.31 11.05
CA HIS A 99 -8.81 7.04 11.92
C HIS A 99 -8.81 8.53 11.59
N GLN A 100 -8.71 9.37 12.62
CA GLN A 100 -8.45 10.79 12.46
C GLN A 100 -7.05 11.05 12.99
N THR A 101 -6.22 11.72 12.20
CA THR A 101 -4.89 12.14 12.63
C THR A 101 -4.69 13.63 12.38
N SER A 102 -3.69 14.21 13.03
CA SER A 102 -3.30 15.60 12.79
C SER A 102 -2.56 15.70 11.46
N LEU A 103 -2.92 16.68 10.63
CA LEU A 103 -2.16 17.02 9.43
C LEU A 103 -0.70 17.33 9.77
N ALA A 104 -0.41 17.84 10.97
CA ALA A 104 0.95 18.16 11.41
C ALA A 104 1.89 16.94 11.44
N ARG A 105 1.37 15.70 11.34
CA ARG A 105 2.18 14.48 11.13
C ARG A 105 3.05 14.53 9.87
N VAL A 106 2.74 15.41 8.91
CA VAL A 106 3.60 15.67 7.75
C VAL A 106 5.01 16.18 8.12
N LEU A 107 5.18 16.73 9.32
CA LEU A 107 6.50 17.18 9.82
C LEU A 107 7.42 16.00 10.19
N GLU A 108 6.86 14.80 10.40
CA GLU A 108 7.59 13.61 10.85
C GLU A 108 7.97 12.67 9.70
N ILE A 109 7.61 13.01 8.47
CA ILE A 109 7.86 12.19 7.27
C ILE A 109 8.82 12.91 6.31
N ASP A 110 9.57 12.13 5.55
CA ASP A 110 10.44 12.66 4.50
C ASP A 110 9.65 13.17 3.29
N ASP A 111 10.33 13.90 2.40
CA ASP A 111 9.75 14.49 1.19
C ASP A 111 9.11 13.44 0.26
N ARG A 112 9.68 12.23 0.19
CA ARG A 112 9.14 11.14 -0.62
C ARG A 112 7.76 10.71 -0.09
N ARG A 113 7.68 10.44 1.20
CA ARG A 113 6.43 10.05 1.88
C ARG A 113 5.40 11.17 1.86
N LEU A 114 5.84 12.42 1.99
CA LEU A 114 4.97 13.59 1.84
C LEU A 114 4.35 13.64 0.44
N ALA A 115 5.15 13.49 -0.61
CA ALA A 115 4.66 13.49 -1.99
C ALA A 115 3.63 12.37 -2.24
N ILE A 116 3.84 11.18 -1.65
CA ILE A 116 2.91 10.05 -1.72
C ILE A 116 1.57 10.40 -1.04
N VAL A 117 1.59 10.95 0.18
CA VAL A 117 0.37 11.33 0.91
C VAL A 117 -0.41 12.42 0.16
N LEU A 118 0.28 13.44 -0.35
CA LEU A 118 -0.36 14.51 -1.13
C LEU A 118 -0.99 13.97 -2.42
N ARG A 119 -0.30 13.09 -3.13
CA ARG A 119 -0.84 12.43 -4.33
C ARG A 119 -2.07 11.58 -3.99
N ALA A 120 -2.04 10.81 -2.91
CA ALA A 120 -3.18 10.03 -2.48
C ALA A 120 -4.38 10.93 -2.11
N THR A 121 -4.13 12.07 -1.46
CA THR A 121 -5.16 13.08 -1.14
C THR A 121 -5.80 13.68 -2.40
N VAL A 122 -4.99 13.96 -3.42
CA VAL A 122 -5.44 14.45 -4.73
C VAL A 122 -6.27 13.40 -5.47
N GLN A 123 -5.85 12.13 -5.42
CA GLN A 123 -6.64 11.01 -5.99
C GLN A 123 -7.98 10.82 -5.28
N LEU A 124 -8.03 11.07 -3.97
CA LEU A 124 -9.27 11.03 -3.18
C LEU A 124 -10.30 12.05 -3.65
N SER A 125 -9.88 13.21 -4.17
CA SER A 125 -10.79 14.20 -4.74
C SER A 125 -11.21 13.87 -6.18
N GLY A 126 -10.71 12.78 -6.77
CA GLY A 126 -10.91 12.44 -8.18
C GLY A 126 -10.15 13.37 -9.14
N CYS A 127 -9.17 14.13 -8.64
CA CYS A 127 -8.37 15.02 -9.45
C CYS A 127 -7.09 14.30 -9.88
N ASP A 128 -6.93 13.97 -11.16
CA ASP A 128 -5.71 13.31 -11.65
C ASP A 128 -4.70 14.29 -12.27
N THR A 129 -5.04 15.58 -12.33
CA THR A 129 -4.30 16.60 -13.10
C THR A 129 -3.59 17.66 -12.23
N LEU A 130 -3.69 17.58 -10.91
CA LEU A 130 -3.09 18.59 -10.04
C LEU A 130 -1.56 18.42 -10.00
N ALA A 131 -0.84 19.36 -10.60
CA ALA A 131 0.60 19.43 -10.49
C ALA A 131 1.00 20.07 -9.14
N ILE A 132 1.75 19.35 -8.32
CA ILE A 132 2.35 19.88 -7.10
C ILE A 132 3.79 20.27 -7.44
N GLY A 133 4.02 21.55 -7.68
CA GLY A 133 5.35 22.10 -7.93
C GLY A 133 6.13 22.35 -6.64
N THR A 134 7.45 22.27 -6.71
CA THR A 134 8.32 22.74 -5.64
C THR A 134 8.57 24.24 -5.79
N ARG A 135 8.67 24.97 -4.67
CA ARG A 135 9.20 26.34 -4.67
C ARG A 135 10.66 26.23 -4.22
N THR A 136 11.57 26.37 -5.17
CA THR A 136 12.99 26.62 -4.92
C THR A 136 13.22 28.10 -4.65
#